data_AF-A0A0B2AAR7-F1
#
_entry.id   AF-A0A0B2AAR7-F1
#
_cell.length_a   1.000
_cell.length_b   1.000
_cell.length_c   1.000
_cell.angle_alpha   90.00
_cell.angle_beta   90.00
_cell.angle_gamma   90.00
#
_symmetry.space_group_name_H-M   'P 1'
#
loop_
_entity.id
_entity.type
_entity.pdbx_description
1 polymer ?
#
loop_
_entity_poly.entity_id
_entity_poly.type
_entity_poly.pdbx_seq_one_letter_code
_entity_poly.pdbx_strand_id
1 'polypeptide(L)'
;MADDARVQSAWRPDDIVAYEEMRDLAVETQTLLIDRARRGGQDAEDSRAEASNLRHETLAVDGFDRSAIDEQTRRIAQRLIELRAEVYPDD
;
A
#
# COMPACT_ATOMS: atom_id res chain seq x y z
N MET A 1 -20.92 33.08 14.40
CA MET A 1 -19.93 32.53 15.35
C MET A 1 -19.75 31.08 14.98
N ALA A 2 -18.55 30.74 14.51
CA ALA A 2 -18.18 29.42 14.06
C ALA A 2 -18.16 28.43 15.24
N ASP A 3 -18.83 27.29 15.09
CA ASP A 3 -18.62 26.11 15.91
C ASP A 3 -17.69 25.19 15.14
N ASP A 4 -16.42 25.62 15.08
CA ASP A 4 -15.31 24.93 14.44
C ASP A 4 -14.37 24.50 15.57
N ALA A 5 -14.68 23.37 16.19
CA ALA A 5 -13.89 22.83 17.28
C ALA A 5 -13.93 21.31 17.31
N ARG A 6 -13.08 20.73 16.44
CA ARG A 6 -12.32 19.49 16.67
C ARG A 6 -13.17 18.22 16.71
N VAL A 7 -13.40 17.67 15.52
CA VAL A 7 -13.40 16.22 15.35
C VAL A 7 -11.99 15.76 15.74
N GLN A 8 -11.77 15.51 17.04
CA GLN A 8 -10.64 14.71 17.47
C GLN A 8 -10.84 13.36 16.78
N SER A 9 -10.05 13.09 15.73
CA SER A 9 -9.79 11.73 15.30
C SER A 9 -9.12 11.05 16.48
N ALA A 10 -9.94 10.54 17.40
CA ALA A 10 -9.50 9.81 18.57
C ALA A 10 -9.03 8.47 18.04
N TRP A 11 -7.74 8.42 17.69
CA TRP A 11 -7.06 7.25 17.14
C TRP A 11 -7.47 6.01 17.94
N ARG A 12 -8.22 5.11 17.29
CA ARG A 12 -8.70 3.89 17.92
C ARG A 12 -7.63 2.82 17.75
N PRO A 13 -7.54 1.84 18.66
CA PRO A 13 -6.70 0.65 18.45
C PRO A 13 -6.92 -0.01 17.08
N ASP A 14 -8.16 0.04 16.56
CA ASP A 14 -8.52 -0.48 15.24
C ASP A 14 -7.85 0.27 14.07
N ASP A 15 -7.48 1.54 14.27
CA ASP A 15 -6.78 2.35 13.25
C ASP A 15 -5.30 1.97 13.14
N ILE A 16 -4.68 1.61 14.28
CA ILE A 16 -3.31 1.06 14.29
C ILE A 16 -3.28 -0.26 13.54
N VAL A 17 -4.24 -1.15 13.80
CA VAL A 17 -4.33 -2.45 13.14
C VAL A 17 -4.43 -2.27 11.62
N ALA A 18 -5.31 -1.39 11.16
CA ALA A 18 -5.44 -1.16 9.72
C ALA A 18 -4.22 -0.50 9.07
N TYR A 19 -3.54 0.41 9.79
CA TYR A 19 -2.29 0.96 9.29
C TYR A 19 -1.20 -0.11 9.16
N GLU A 20 -1.09 -1.02 10.13
CA GLU A 20 -0.15 -2.15 10.06
C GLU A 20 -0.54 -3.15 8.97
N GLU A 21 -1.83 -3.48 8.81
CA GLU A 21 -2.32 -4.33 7.70
C GLU A 21 -1.99 -3.72 6.33
N MET A 22 -2.17 -2.41 6.17
CA MET A 22 -1.77 -1.68 4.96
C MET A 22 -0.27 -1.80 4.71
N ARG A 23 0.56 -1.71 5.77
CA ARG A 23 2.02 -1.83 5.65
C ARG A 23 2.46 -3.24 5.28
N ASP A 24 1.85 -4.26 5.86
CA ASP A 24 2.14 -5.66 5.54
C ASP A 24 1.80 -5.97 4.07
N LEU A 25 0.65 -5.50 3.59
CA LEU A 25 0.29 -5.58 2.16
C LEU A 25 1.31 -4.85 1.28
N ALA A 26 1.76 -3.65 1.69
CA ALA A 26 2.77 -2.92 0.93
C ALA A 26 4.11 -3.68 0.84
N VAL A 27 4.54 -4.33 1.93
CA VAL A 27 5.77 -5.13 1.98
C VAL A 27 5.64 -6.35 1.06
N GLU A 28 4.50 -7.02 1.06
CA GLU A 28 4.27 -8.16 0.16
C GLU A 28 4.34 -7.71 -1.32
N THR A 29 3.60 -6.67 -1.68
CA THR A 29 3.60 -6.12 -3.05
C THR A 29 5.00 -5.68 -3.48
N GLN A 30 5.75 -4.99 -2.60
CA GLN A 30 7.15 -4.63 -2.89
C GLN A 30 8.02 -5.87 -3.12
N THR A 31 7.82 -6.93 -2.35
CA THR A 31 8.59 -8.18 -2.51
C THR A 31 8.35 -8.79 -3.89
N LEU A 32 7.10 -8.86 -4.35
CA LEU A 32 6.77 -9.36 -5.68
C LEU A 32 7.35 -8.49 -6.80
N LEU A 33 7.28 -7.16 -6.67
CA LEU A 33 7.87 -6.22 -7.64
C LEU A 33 9.39 -6.37 -7.72
N ILE A 34 10.07 -6.51 -6.57
CA ILE A 34 11.52 -6.74 -6.51
C ILE A 34 11.87 -8.09 -7.14
N ASP A 35 11.10 -9.14 -6.89
CA ASP A 35 11.33 -10.45 -7.49
C ASP A 35 11.08 -10.44 -9.00
N ARG A 36 10.06 -9.73 -9.50
CA ARG A 36 9.85 -9.47 -10.94
C ARG A 36 11.07 -8.75 -11.53
N ALA A 37 11.55 -7.69 -10.88
CA ALA A 37 12.74 -6.96 -11.33
C ALA A 37 14.03 -7.81 -11.34
N ARG A 38 14.14 -8.78 -10.44
CA ARG A 38 15.28 -9.72 -10.37
C ARG A 38 15.25 -10.76 -11.48
N ARG A 39 14.06 -11.21 -11.90
CA ARG A 39 13.90 -12.11 -13.05
C ARG A 39 14.35 -11.45 -14.36
N GLY A 40 14.41 -10.12 -14.41
CA GLY A 40 14.85 -9.35 -15.57
C GLY A 40 13.75 -9.22 -16.63
N GLY A 41 14.12 -8.82 -17.84
CA GLY A 41 13.17 -8.56 -18.93
C GLY A 41 12.84 -7.08 -19.11
N GLN A 42 11.91 -6.80 -20.02
CA GLN A 42 11.58 -5.44 -20.45
C GLN A 42 11.03 -4.57 -19.30
N ASP A 43 10.33 -5.17 -18.34
CA ASP A 43 9.64 -4.43 -17.26
C ASP A 43 10.47 -4.34 -15.97
N ALA A 44 11.74 -4.74 -16.00
CA ALA A 44 12.55 -4.84 -14.78
C ALA A 44 12.85 -3.46 -14.15
N GLU A 45 13.04 -2.42 -14.97
CA GLU A 45 13.24 -1.05 -14.47
C GLU A 45 11.93 -0.47 -13.93
N ASP A 46 10.83 -0.66 -14.65
CA ASP A 46 9.49 -0.23 -14.22
C ASP A 46 9.10 -0.88 -12.88
N SER A 47 9.40 -2.16 -12.70
CA SER A 47 9.13 -2.87 -11.44
C SER A 47 9.93 -2.30 -10.26
N ARG A 48 11.18 -1.85 -10.48
CA ARG A 48 11.99 -1.20 -9.42
C ARG A 48 11.45 0.20 -9.11
N ALA A 49 11.10 0.96 -10.14
CA ALA A 49 10.51 2.28 -9.99
C ALA A 49 9.19 2.18 -9.21
N GLU A 50 8.34 1.22 -9.57
CA GLU A 50 7.07 0.96 -8.89
C GLU A 50 7.29 0.56 -7.42
N ALA A 51 8.22 -0.34 -7.12
CA ALA A 51 8.53 -0.72 -5.74
C ALA A 51 9.01 0.48 -4.90
N SER A 52 9.84 1.35 -5.49
CA SER A 52 10.30 2.57 -4.83
C SER A 52 9.15 3.57 -4.60
N ASN A 53 8.28 3.75 -5.58
CA ASN A 53 7.13 4.65 -5.49
C ASN A 53 6.14 4.16 -4.43
N LEU A 54 5.80 2.88 -4.45
CA LEU A 54 4.94 2.25 -3.45
C LEU A 54 5.48 2.47 -2.04
N ARG A 55 6.79 2.32 -1.82
CA ARG A 55 7.41 2.61 -0.52
C ARG A 55 7.21 4.06 -0.11
N HIS A 56 7.41 5.02 -1.01
CA HIS A 56 7.23 6.44 -0.71
C HIS A 56 5.76 6.78 -0.43
N GLU A 57 4.83 6.24 -1.21
CA GLU A 57 3.40 6.46 -1.04
C GLU A 57 2.90 5.89 0.30
N THR A 58 3.27 4.66 0.65
CA THR A 58 2.90 4.05 1.94
C THR A 58 3.44 4.85 3.13
N LEU A 59 4.66 5.40 3.03
CA LEU A 59 5.24 6.24 4.09
C LEU A 59 4.62 7.64 4.16
N ALA A 60 3.99 8.11 3.08
CA ALA A 60 3.31 9.40 3.03
C ALA A 60 1.87 9.35 3.57
N VAL A 61 1.30 8.16 3.76
CA VAL A 61 -0.04 8.01 4.37
C VAL A 61 0.02 8.43 5.84
N ASP A 62 -0.85 9.37 6.19
CA ASP A 62 -1.09 9.74 7.58
C ASP A 62 -1.80 8.58 8.31
N GLY A 63 -1.14 7.99 9.30
CA GLY A 63 -1.69 6.90 10.12
C GLY A 63 -2.90 7.30 10.98
N PHE A 64 -3.24 8.59 11.06
CA PHE A 64 -4.44 9.11 11.73
C PHE A 64 -5.61 9.36 10.78
N ASP A 65 -5.39 9.32 9.46
CA ASP A 65 -6.42 9.47 8.45
C ASP A 65 -6.90 8.09 7.98
N ARG A 66 -7.98 7.62 8.60
CA ARG A 66 -8.57 6.32 8.27
C ARG A 66 -8.97 6.21 6.80
N SER A 67 -9.43 7.31 6.20
CA SER A 67 -9.86 7.30 4.80
C SER A 67 -8.68 7.15 3.84
N ALA A 68 -7.55 7.79 4.16
CA ALA A 68 -6.30 7.63 3.42
C ALA A 68 -5.74 6.20 3.54
N ILE A 69 -5.79 5.61 4.74
CA ILE A 69 -5.40 4.21 4.98
C ILE A 69 -6.26 3.27 4.13
N ASP A 70 -7.58 3.39 4.19
CA ASP A 70 -8.49 2.51 3.45
C ASP A 70 -8.33 2.67 1.92
N GLU A 71 -8.11 3.90 1.44
CA GLU A 71 -7.84 4.16 0.03
C GLU A 71 -6.53 3.52 -0.42
N GLN A 72 -5.44 3.73 0.31
CA GLN A 72 -4.15 3.17 -0.04
C GLN A 72 -4.16 1.64 0.06
N THR A 73 -4.81 1.08 1.09
CA THR A 73 -5.01 -0.37 1.24
C THR A 73 -5.69 -0.97 0.01
N ARG A 74 -6.76 -0.34 -0.47
CA ARG A 74 -7.49 -0.81 -1.67
C ARG A 74 -6.61 -0.80 -2.92
N ARG A 75 -5.82 0.26 -3.11
CA ARG A 75 -4.89 0.38 -4.25
C ARG A 75 -3.81 -0.68 -4.21
N ILE A 76 -3.19 -0.90 -3.05
CA ILE A 76 -2.16 -1.92 -2.85
C ILE A 76 -2.73 -3.32 -3.08
N ALA A 77 -3.91 -3.61 -2.51
CA ALA A 77 -4.57 -4.90 -2.66
C ALA A 77 -4.90 -5.22 -4.13
N GLN A 78 -5.42 -4.24 -4.87
CA GLN A 78 -5.68 -4.40 -6.30
C GLN A 78 -4.39 -4.73 -7.06
N ARG A 79 -3.30 -4.01 -6.78
CA ARG A 79 -2.02 -4.26 -7.44
C ARG A 79 -1.41 -5.62 -7.06
N LEU A 80 -1.59 -6.05 -5.81
CA LEU A 80 -1.15 -7.36 -5.35
C LEU A 80 -1.86 -8.49 -6.12
N ILE A 81 -3.16 -8.35 -6.36
CA ILE A 81 -3.93 -9.32 -7.15
C ILE A 81 -3.38 -9.41 -8.57
N GLU A 82 -3.12 -8.27 -9.21
CA GLU A 82 -2.54 -8.24 -10.57
C GLU A 82 -1.18 -8.92 -10.63
N LEU A 83 -0.28 -8.60 -9.69
CA LEU A 83 1.05 -9.22 -9.62
C LEU A 83 0.98 -10.73 -9.34
N ARG A 84 0.06 -11.16 -8.48
CA ARG A 84 -0.16 -12.59 -8.21
C ARG A 84 -0.68 -13.31 -9.44
N ALA A 85 -1.62 -12.71 -10.19
CA ALA A 85 -2.12 -13.31 -11.44
C ALA A 85 -1.02 -13.43 -12.51
N GLU A 86 -0.05 -12.52 -12.53
CA GLU A 86 1.11 -12.62 -13.42
C GLU A 86 2.10 -13.73 -13.00
N VAL A 87 2.26 -13.96 -11.69
CA VAL A 87 3.21 -14.95 -11.15
C VAL A 87 2.59 -16.36 -11.03
N TYR A 88 1.29 -16.44 -10.74
CA TYR A 88 0.50 -17.64 -10.48
C TYR A 88 -0.82 -17.56 -11.25
N PRO A 89 -0.83 -17.80 -12.56
CA PRO A 89 -2.04 -17.66 -13.39
C PRO A 89 -3.11 -18.74 -13.16
N ASP A 90 -2.79 -19.81 -12.43
CA ASP A 90 -3.64 -21.00 -12.24
C ASP A 90 -4.30 -21.10 -10.84
N ASP A 91 -4.09 -20.12 -9.95
CA ASP A 91 -4.69 -20.04 -8.60
C ASP A 91 -6.01 -19.23 -8.57
#